data_AF-A0ABD0Q9W7-F1
#
_entry.id   AF-A0ABD0Q9W7-F1
#
_cell.length_a   1.000
_cell.length_b   1.000
_cell.length_c   1.000
_cell.angle_alpha   90.00
_cell.angle_beta   90.00
_cell.angle_gamma   90.00
#
_symmetry.space_group_name_H-M   'P 1'
#
loop_
_entity.id
_entity.type
_entity.pdbx_description
1 polymer ?
#
loop_
_entity_poly.entity_id
_entity_poly.type
_entity_poly.pdbx_seq_one_letter_code
_entity_poly.pdbx_strand_id
1 'polypeptide(L)'
;AAGVKKEDIAMWEINEAFSVVVLANIKMLDIDPSKVNINGGAVSLGHPIGMSGARIVGHMVHNLKSGQYGLAGICNGGGGASSILIQKF
;
A
#
# COMPACT_ATOMS: atom_id res chain seq x y z
N ALA A 1 1.19 -0.39 -16.09
CA ALA A 1 -0.15 -0.08 -16.62
C ALA A 1 -0.70 1.29 -16.16
N ALA A 2 0.14 2.30 -15.90
CA ALA A 2 -0.32 3.69 -15.68
C ALA A 2 0.71 4.75 -16.13
N GLY A 3 1.86 4.34 -16.67
CA GLY A 3 2.97 5.24 -17.01
C GLY A 3 3.74 5.83 -15.82
N VAL A 4 3.27 5.61 -14.59
CA VAL A 4 3.86 6.12 -13.34
C VAL A 4 5.04 5.24 -12.90
N LYS A 5 6.15 5.86 -12.50
CA LYS A 5 7.34 5.17 -11.98
C LYS A 5 7.24 4.98 -10.46
N LYS A 6 8.03 4.06 -9.91
CA LYS A 6 8.03 3.80 -8.45
C LYS A 6 8.48 5.03 -7.65
N GLU A 7 9.31 5.89 -8.23
CA GLU A 7 9.80 7.12 -7.61
C GLU A 7 8.72 8.20 -7.48
N ASP A 8 7.70 8.15 -8.35
CA ASP A 8 6.58 9.11 -8.37
C ASP A 8 5.54 8.83 -7.27
N ILE A 9 5.61 7.65 -6.64
CA ILE A 9 4.68 7.27 -5.58
C ILE A 9 5.07 7.95 -4.26
N ALA A 10 4.14 8.75 -3.74
CA ALA A 10 4.31 9.47 -2.48
C ALA A 10 4.00 8.60 -1.26
N MET A 11 3.04 7.67 -1.38
CA MET A 11 2.61 6.78 -0.30
C MET A 11 2.36 5.36 -0.82
N TRP A 12 2.94 4.39 -0.13
CA TRP A 12 2.73 2.97 -0.36
C TRP A 12 1.94 2.38 0.80
N GLU A 13 0.78 1.80 0.50
CA GLU A 13 0.00 1.02 1.45
C GLU A 13 0.09 -0.45 1.09
N ILE A 14 1.02 -1.17 1.69
CA ILE A 14 1.21 -2.60 1.48
C ILE A 14 0.61 -3.33 2.68
N ASN A 15 -0.48 -4.06 2.47
CA ASN A 15 -1.19 -4.72 3.56
C ASN A 15 -0.26 -5.68 4.32
N GLU A 16 -0.11 -5.45 5.61
CA GLU A 16 0.75 -6.22 6.51
C GLU A 16 0.07 -7.51 6.96
N ALA A 17 -0.24 -8.42 6.03
CA ALA A 17 -0.76 -9.74 6.39
C ALA A 17 0.23 -10.46 7.35
N PHE A 18 1.52 -10.24 7.12
CA PHE A 18 2.62 -10.50 8.04
C PHE A 18 3.71 -9.45 7.79
N SER A 19 4.57 -9.13 8.78
CA SER A 19 5.66 -8.17 8.60
C SER A 19 6.60 -8.56 7.44
N VAL A 20 6.81 -9.87 7.22
CA VAL A 20 7.64 -10.38 6.11
C VAL A 20 7.08 -9.99 4.73
N VAL A 21 5.75 -9.86 4.58
CA VAL A 21 5.13 -9.47 3.31
C VAL A 21 5.60 -8.08 2.90
N VAL A 22 5.62 -7.14 3.84
CA VAL A 22 6.08 -5.76 3.56
C VAL A 22 7.58 -5.71 3.34
N LEU A 23 8.38 -6.38 4.19
CA LEU A 23 9.83 -6.41 4.02
C LEU A 23 10.26 -7.03 2.68
N ALA A 24 9.57 -8.08 2.23
CA ALA A 24 9.82 -8.68 0.93
C ALA A 24 9.50 -7.72 -0.22
N ASN A 25 8.36 -7.03 -0.18
CA ASN A 25 7.98 -6.08 -1.23
C ASN A 25 8.89 -4.85 -1.25
N ILE A 26 9.29 -4.31 -0.09
CA ILE A 26 10.28 -3.24 0.01
C ILE A 26 11.58 -3.64 -0.70
N LYS A 27 12.10 -4.83 -0.39
CA LYS A 27 13.36 -5.33 -0.96
C LYS A 27 13.25 -5.62 -2.46
N MET A 28 12.18 -6.25 -2.91
CA MET A 28 12.00 -6.66 -4.31
C MET A 28 11.73 -5.49 -5.23
N LEU A 29 10.95 -4.51 -4.78
CA LEU A 29 10.64 -3.31 -5.55
C LEU A 29 11.72 -2.24 -5.42
N ASP A 30 12.59 -2.36 -4.42
CA ASP A 30 13.64 -1.39 -4.09
C ASP A 30 13.01 0.02 -3.91
N ILE A 31 12.15 0.12 -2.89
CA ILE A 31 11.38 1.33 -2.56
C ILE A 31 11.77 1.85 -1.17
N ASP A 32 11.63 3.15 -0.99
CA ASP A 32 11.94 3.85 0.25
C ASP A 32 11.01 3.41 1.41
N PRO A 33 11.55 2.76 2.47
CA PRO A 33 10.75 2.32 3.60
C PRO A 33 10.02 3.46 4.32
N SER A 34 10.53 4.70 4.25
CA SER A 34 9.91 5.86 4.89
C SER A 34 8.58 6.28 4.24
N LYS A 35 8.25 5.73 3.07
CA LYS A 35 6.99 5.97 2.36
C LYS A 35 6.00 4.80 2.47
N VAL A 36 6.36 3.73 3.17
CA VAL A 36 5.55 2.50 3.26
C VAL A 36 4.84 2.44 4.61
N ASN A 37 3.52 2.32 4.60
CA ASN A 37 2.66 2.18 5.78
C ASN A 37 2.97 3.21 6.88
N ILE A 38 3.08 4.49 6.49
CA ILE A 38 3.60 5.56 7.37
C ILE A 38 2.76 5.82 8.63
N ASN A 39 1.52 5.33 8.66
CA ASN A 39 0.60 5.41 9.79
C ASN A 39 0.32 4.05 10.45
N GLY A 40 1.22 3.08 10.25
CA GLY A 40 1.05 1.69 10.67
C GLY A 40 0.19 0.88 9.71
N GLY A 41 0.01 -0.41 10.00
CA GLY A 41 -0.71 -1.31 9.13
C GLY A 41 -1.35 -2.47 9.86
N ALA A 42 -1.68 -3.53 9.12
CA ALA A 42 -2.45 -4.66 9.62
C ALA A 42 -1.80 -5.43 10.79
N VAL A 43 -0.46 -5.36 10.98
CA VAL A 43 0.21 -5.99 12.12
C VAL A 43 -0.17 -5.31 13.42
N SER A 44 -0.26 -3.97 13.43
CA SER A 44 -0.58 -3.18 14.62
C SER A 44 -2.05 -2.82 14.75
N LEU A 45 -2.73 -2.57 13.62
CA LEU A 45 -4.12 -2.10 13.57
C LEU A 45 -5.14 -3.25 13.44
N GLY A 46 -4.65 -4.48 13.21
CA GLY A 46 -5.47 -5.65 12.95
C GLY A 46 -5.92 -5.80 11.49
N HIS A 47 -6.41 -6.99 11.17
CA HIS A 47 -6.71 -7.39 9.80
C HIS A 47 -8.09 -8.07 9.67
N PRO A 48 -9.20 -7.31 9.68
CA PRO A 48 -10.48 -7.84 9.23
C PRO A 48 -10.37 -8.08 7.71
N ILE A 49 -10.28 -9.37 7.33
CA ILE A 49 -9.80 -9.81 6.01
C ILE A 49 -10.56 -9.20 4.83
N GLY A 50 -11.89 -9.06 4.94
CA GLY A 50 -12.73 -8.49 3.88
C GLY A 50 -12.71 -6.96 3.81
N MET A 51 -12.15 -6.28 4.82
CA MET A 51 -12.20 -4.81 4.96
C MET A 51 -10.85 -4.15 4.67
N SER A 52 -9.74 -4.84 4.92
CA SER A 52 -8.41 -4.22 4.87
C SER A 52 -8.05 -3.63 3.50
N GLY A 53 -8.48 -4.26 2.40
CA GLY A 53 -8.27 -3.69 1.05
C GLY A 53 -8.97 -2.35 0.85
N ALA A 54 -10.23 -2.22 1.30
CA ALA A 54 -10.94 -0.95 1.25
C ALA A 54 -10.35 0.08 2.21
N ARG A 55 -9.95 -0.35 3.42
CA ARG A 55 -9.33 0.52 4.43
C ARG A 55 -8.07 1.20 3.91
N ILE A 56 -7.15 0.45 3.31
CA ILE A 56 -5.86 1.02 2.86
C ILE A 56 -6.04 1.99 1.68
N VAL A 57 -7.00 1.73 0.79
CA VAL A 57 -7.37 2.68 -0.28
C VAL A 57 -7.98 3.94 0.31
N GLY A 58 -8.94 3.80 1.22
CA GLY A 58 -9.55 4.94 1.91
C GLY A 58 -8.54 5.77 2.71
N HIS A 59 -7.56 5.12 3.34
CA HIS A 59 -6.48 5.78 4.05
C HIS A 59 -5.68 6.71 3.13
N MET A 60 -5.30 6.24 1.93
CA MET A 60 -4.61 7.08 0.94
C MET A 60 -5.48 8.26 0.47
N VAL A 61 -6.79 8.05 0.30
CA VAL A 61 -7.73 9.14 -0.07
C VAL A 61 -7.69 10.28 0.96
N HIS A 62 -7.49 9.98 2.24
CA HIS A 62 -7.44 10.98 3.31
C HIS A 62 -6.05 11.59 3.53
N ASN A 63 -4.96 10.84 3.29
CA ASN A 63 -3.61 11.27 3.69
C ASN A 63 -2.72 11.75 2.54
N LEU A 64 -3.06 11.46 1.28
CA LEU A 64 -2.37 12.06 0.14
C LEU A 64 -2.72 13.55 0.04
N LYS A 65 -1.74 14.35 -0.40
CA LYS A 65 -1.94 15.74 -0.81
C LYS A 65 -2.37 15.80 -2.28
N SER A 66 -3.09 16.85 -2.67
CA SER A 66 -3.49 17.09 -4.07
C SER A 66 -2.29 16.95 -5.02
N GLY A 67 -2.50 16.23 -6.12
CA GLY A 67 -1.49 15.89 -7.13
C GLY A 67 -0.64 14.65 -6.81
N GLN A 68 -0.60 14.17 -5.57
CA GLN A 68 0.22 13.02 -5.20
C GLN A 68 -0.38 11.68 -5.63
N TYR A 69 0.48 10.75 -6.03
CA TYR A 69 0.14 9.36 -6.29
C TYR A 69 0.33 8.49 -5.04
N GLY A 70 -0.63 7.59 -4.81
CA GLY A 70 -0.50 6.53 -3.81
C GLY A 70 -0.84 5.17 -4.40
N LEU A 71 -0.13 4.14 -3.94
CA LEU A 71 -0.30 2.76 -4.41
C LEU A 71 -0.62 1.84 -3.22
N ALA A 72 -1.78 1.19 -3.30
CA ALA A 72 -2.17 0.12 -2.39
C ALA A 72 -1.87 -1.25 -3.01
N GLY A 73 -1.34 -2.18 -2.22
CA GLY A 73 -1.12 -3.58 -2.57
C GLY A 73 -1.59 -4.51 -1.46
N ILE A 74 -2.37 -5.53 -1.81
CA ILE A 74 -2.89 -6.51 -0.85
C ILE A 74 -2.79 -7.93 -1.41
N CYS A 75 -2.17 -8.84 -0.66
CA CYS A 75 -2.17 -10.27 -0.97
C CYS A 75 -3.46 -10.94 -0.49
N ASN A 76 -3.82 -12.06 -1.10
CA ASN A 76 -4.92 -12.91 -0.66
C ASN A 76 -4.50 -14.38 -0.59
N GLY A 77 -5.16 -15.14 0.28
CA GLY A 77 -5.00 -16.59 0.35
C GLY A 77 -5.22 -17.24 -1.02
N GLY A 78 -4.47 -18.30 -1.32
CA GLY A 78 -4.45 -18.94 -2.63
C GLY A 78 -3.42 -18.37 -3.62
N GLY A 79 -2.57 -17.43 -3.18
CA GLY A 79 -1.43 -16.93 -3.95
C GLY A 79 -1.72 -15.73 -4.85
N GLY A 80 -2.86 -15.07 -4.66
CA GLY A 80 -3.21 -13.86 -5.40
C GLY A 80 -2.74 -12.57 -4.73
N ALA A 81 -2.77 -11.49 -5.51
CA ALA A 81 -2.67 -10.13 -4.99
C ALA A 81 -3.48 -9.17 -5.88
N SER A 82 -3.91 -8.06 -5.30
CA SER A 82 -4.54 -6.94 -5.99
C SER A 82 -3.78 -5.65 -5.68
N SER A 83 -3.72 -4.73 -6.65
CA SER A 83 -3.10 -3.43 -6.48
C SER A 83 -3.95 -2.31 -7.09
N ILE A 84 -3.99 -1.16 -6.42
CA ILE A 84 -4.74 0.02 -6.87
C ILE A 84 -3.80 1.24 -6.79
N LEU A 85 -3.72 1.99 -7.89
CA LEU A 85 -3.07 3.30 -7.96
C LEU A 85 -4.15 4.38 -7.94
N ILE A 86 -4.00 5.39 -7.09
CA ILE A 86 -4.84 6.59 -7.10
C ILE A 86 -4.00 7.85 -7.19
N GLN A 87 -4.58 8.91 -7.74
CA GLN A 87 -4.07 10.26 -7.60
C GLN A 87 -5.08 11.07 -6.80
N LYS A 88 -4.60 11.82 -5.81
CA LYS A 88 -5.45 12.75 -5.07
C LYS A 88 -5.71 13.99 -5.92
N PHE A 89 -6.98 14.32 -6.10
CA PHE A 89 -7.41 15.61 -6.67
C PHE A 89 -7.23 16.73 -5.64
#